data_AF-A0A9D9GWL6-F1
#
_entry.id   AF-A0A9D9GWL6-F1
#
_cell.length_a   1.000
_cell.length_b   1.000
_cell.length_c   1.000
_cell.angle_alpha   90.00
_cell.angle_beta   90.00
_cell.angle_gamma   90.00
#
_symmetry.space_group_name_H-M   'P 1'
#
loop_
_entity.id
_entity.type
_entity.pdbx_description
1 polymer ?
#
loop_
_entity_poly.entity_id
_entity_poly.type
_entity_poly.pdbx_seq_one_letter_code
_entity_poly.pdbx_strand_id
1 'polypeptide(L)'
;MRDYQIIILVASILVFAYLAVFSFVFSHVLDFRRNLNRRELALAIIESEQVNTLASIDELFKSEGVSYTAEEAALLSSLSSLAFDKPTHDLVIESQERIKQAKSALSYLALSNKWAEKAERYQGLVDVYADLERFYRQNVALYNSDVEAYNYWRSIPGYRPIFHILGFKSRPGI
;
A
#
# COMPACT_ATOMS: atom_id res chain seq x y z
N MET A 1 -47.89 35.85 -4.70
CA MET A 1 -47.00 35.10 -5.63
C MET A 1 -47.90 34.33 -6.58
N ARG A 2 -47.58 34.30 -7.87
CA ARG A 2 -48.28 33.43 -8.83
C ARG A 2 -47.76 32.00 -8.63
N ASP A 3 -48.62 31.00 -8.82
CA ASP A 3 -48.31 29.59 -8.48
C ASP A 3 -47.00 29.08 -9.09
N TYR A 4 -46.66 29.50 -10.30
CA TYR A 4 -45.40 29.16 -10.96
C TYR A 4 -44.14 29.66 -10.21
N GLN A 5 -44.23 30.79 -9.50
CA GLN A 5 -43.11 31.34 -8.72
C GLN A 5 -42.80 30.46 -7.52
N ILE A 6 -43.83 29.88 -6.90
CA ILE A 6 -43.69 28.96 -5.77
C ILE A 6 -43.05 27.65 -6.26
N ILE A 7 -43.49 27.14 -7.40
CA ILE A 7 -42.92 25.93 -8.02
C ILE A 7 -41.43 26.13 -8.35
N ILE A 8 -41.06 27.25 -8.96
CA ILE A 8 -39.66 27.57 -9.29
C ILE A 8 -38.81 27.69 -8.03
N LEU A 9 -39.34 28.32 -6.97
CA LEU A 9 -38.64 28.47 -5.70
C LEU A 9 -38.37 27.09 -5.07
N VAL A 10 -39.37 26.22 -5.00
CA VAL A 10 -39.23 24.86 -4.45
C VAL A 10 -38.24 24.04 -5.27
N ALA A 11 -38.34 24.08 -6.60
CA ALA A 11 -37.38 23.41 -7.48
C ALA A 11 -35.95 23.91 -7.27
N SER A 12 -35.77 25.23 -7.11
CA SER A 12 -34.47 25.85 -6.88
C SER A 12 -33.85 25.43 -5.55
N ILE A 13 -34.65 25.33 -4.48
CA ILE A 13 -34.21 24.83 -3.18
C ILE A 13 -33.77 23.37 -3.27
N LEU A 14 -34.55 22.52 -3.96
CA LEU A 14 -34.21 21.11 -4.16
C LEU A 14 -32.91 20.94 -4.96
N VAL A 15 -32.72 21.73 -6.03
CA VAL A 15 -31.49 21.72 -6.82
C VAL A 15 -30.30 22.18 -5.99
N PHE A 16 -30.45 23.25 -5.20
CA PHE A 16 -29.38 23.73 -4.33
C PHE A 16 -28.99 22.69 -3.27
N ALA A 17 -29.98 22.06 -2.63
CA ALA A 17 -29.73 20.99 -1.67
C ALA A 17 -29.01 19.79 -2.32
N TYR A 18 -29.42 19.39 -3.53
CA TYR A 18 -28.75 18.33 -4.28
C TYR A 18 -27.30 18.69 -4.59
N LEU A 19 -27.02 19.90 -5.07
CA LEU A 19 -25.66 20.36 -5.37
C LEU A 19 -24.79 20.44 -4.10
N ALA A 20 -25.34 20.89 -2.97
CA ALA A 20 -24.63 20.94 -1.70
C ALA A 20 -24.21 19.54 -1.23
N VAL A 21 -25.12 18.57 -1.28
CA VAL A 21 -24.81 17.16 -0.95
C VAL A 21 -23.81 16.57 -1.94
N PHE A 22 -23.96 16.86 -3.24
CA PHE A 22 -23.00 16.41 -4.25
C PHE A 22 -21.59 16.92 -3.99
N SER A 23 -21.43 18.22 -3.73
CA SER A 23 -20.12 18.80 -3.41
C SER A 23 -19.50 18.19 -2.16
N PHE A 24 -20.31 17.90 -1.14
CA PHE A 24 -19.86 17.21 0.07
C PHE A 24 -19.34 15.79 -0.23
N VAL A 25 -20.12 14.97 -0.93
CA VAL A 25 -19.72 13.62 -1.34
C VAL A 25 -18.48 13.67 -2.23
N PHE A 26 -18.45 14.59 -3.19
CA PHE A 26 -17.32 14.77 -4.10
C PHE A 26 -16.03 15.13 -3.37
N SER A 27 -16.09 16.00 -2.36
CA SER A 27 -14.94 16.33 -1.51
C SER A 27 -14.39 15.09 -0.81
N HIS A 28 -15.26 14.28 -0.18
CA HIS A 28 -14.83 13.06 0.49
C HIS A 28 -14.18 12.07 -0.48
N VAL A 29 -14.77 11.85 -1.66
CA VAL A 29 -14.18 10.95 -2.67
C VAL A 29 -12.79 11.43 -3.10
N LEU A 30 -12.58 12.75 -3.26
CA LEU A 30 -11.27 13.31 -3.58
C LEU A 30 -10.26 13.13 -2.45
N ASP A 31 -10.67 13.37 -1.20
CA ASP A 31 -9.79 13.23 -0.04
C ASP A 31 -9.36 11.78 0.16
N PHE A 32 -10.29 10.82 0.05
CA PHE A 32 -9.95 9.41 0.10
C PHE A 32 -9.04 8.99 -1.06
N ARG A 33 -9.28 9.48 -2.28
CA ARG A 33 -8.38 9.21 -3.42
C ARG A 33 -6.96 9.70 -3.16
N ARG A 34 -6.81 10.89 -2.55
CA ARG A 34 -5.50 11.44 -2.18
C ARG A 34 -4.84 10.63 -1.07
N ASN A 35 -5.60 10.22 -0.07
CA ASN A 35 -5.11 9.38 1.03
C ASN A 35 -4.63 8.02 0.50
N LEU A 36 -5.40 7.37 -0.37
CA LEU A 36 -5.00 6.10 -1.00
C LEU A 36 -3.66 6.21 -1.72
N ASN A 37 -3.46 7.24 -2.55
CA ASN A 37 -2.19 7.45 -3.23
C ASN A 37 -1.02 7.69 -2.24
N ARG A 38 -1.26 8.41 -1.13
CA ARG A 38 -0.26 8.60 -0.08
C ARG A 38 0.08 7.30 0.65
N ARG A 39 -0.92 6.44 0.87
CA ARG A 39 -0.74 5.12 1.49
C ARG A 39 0.01 4.16 0.57
N GLU A 40 -0.27 4.16 -0.73
CA GLU A 40 0.51 3.40 -1.73
C GLU A 40 1.99 3.80 -1.71
N LEU A 41 2.27 5.11 -1.68
CA LEU A 41 3.64 5.62 -1.54
C LEU A 41 4.29 5.18 -0.22
N ALA A 42 3.57 5.25 0.89
CA ALA A 42 4.09 4.82 2.20
C ALA A 42 4.41 3.31 2.22
N LEU A 43 3.54 2.47 1.64
CA LEU A 43 3.77 1.03 1.53
C LEU A 43 5.01 0.72 0.70
N ALA A 44 5.18 1.40 -0.44
CA ALA A 44 6.35 1.20 -1.28
C ALA A 44 7.66 1.64 -0.62
N ILE A 45 7.64 2.71 0.19
CA ILE A 45 8.81 3.11 0.99
C ILE A 45 9.14 2.02 2.01
N ILE A 46 8.14 1.46 2.69
CA ILE A 46 8.35 0.38 3.67
C ILE A 46 8.94 -0.86 2.98
N GLU A 47 8.42 -1.25 1.82
CA GLU A 47 8.93 -2.39 1.05
C GLU A 47 10.36 -2.14 0.53
N SER A 48 10.65 -0.94 0.06
CA SER A 48 12.01 -0.56 -0.32
C SER A 48 12.98 -0.71 0.85
N GLU A 49 12.56 -0.31 2.06
CA GLU A 49 13.40 -0.43 3.24
C GLU A 49 13.54 -1.89 3.71
N GLN A 50 12.50 -2.71 3.54
CA GLN A 50 12.60 -4.16 3.75
C GLN A 50 13.62 -4.78 2.80
N VAL A 51 13.62 -4.41 1.51
CA VAL A 51 14.61 -4.87 0.53
C VAL A 51 16.02 -4.45 0.93
N ASN A 52 16.23 -3.18 1.32
CA ASN A 52 17.53 -2.67 1.78
C ASN A 52 18.04 -3.43 3.01
N THR A 53 17.14 -3.73 3.95
CA THR A 53 17.46 -4.49 5.16
C THR A 53 17.84 -5.93 4.82
N LEU A 54 17.10 -6.59 3.93
CA LEU A 54 17.44 -7.94 3.46
C LEU A 54 18.76 -7.97 2.68
N ALA A 55 19.05 -6.95 1.86
CA ALA A 55 20.34 -6.81 1.19
C ALA A 55 21.50 -6.65 2.19
N SER A 56 21.29 -5.87 3.26
CA SER A 56 22.28 -5.73 4.35
C SER A 56 22.52 -7.05 5.09
N ILE A 57 21.47 -7.86 5.27
CA ILE A 57 21.59 -9.21 5.83
C ILE A 57 22.37 -10.11 4.87
N ASP A 58 22.05 -10.10 3.57
CA ASP A 58 22.75 -10.86 2.54
C ASP A 58 24.25 -10.52 2.47
N GLU A 59 24.60 -9.24 2.52
CA GLU A 59 26.00 -8.80 2.59
C GLU A 59 26.73 -9.35 3.83
N LEU A 60 26.05 -9.42 4.98
CA LEU A 60 26.60 -10.00 6.19
C LEU A 60 26.89 -11.50 6.00
N PHE A 61 25.95 -12.26 5.43
CA PHE A 61 26.16 -13.68 5.11
C PHE A 61 27.30 -13.91 4.13
N LYS A 62 27.43 -13.07 3.09
CA LYS A 62 28.56 -13.11 2.15
C LYS A 62 29.89 -12.81 2.83
N SER A 63 29.92 -11.86 3.76
CA SER A 63 31.15 -11.50 4.48
C SER A 63 31.67 -12.61 5.40
N GLU A 64 30.77 -13.45 5.91
CA GLU A 64 31.08 -14.62 6.73
C GLU A 64 31.34 -15.89 5.88
N GLY A 65 31.33 -15.78 4.55
CA GLY A 65 31.66 -16.87 3.63
C GLY A 65 30.58 -17.96 3.52
N VAL A 66 29.32 -17.63 3.79
CA VAL A 66 28.22 -18.59 3.69
C VAL A 66 27.94 -18.96 2.23
N SER A 67 27.81 -20.26 1.96
CA SER A 67 27.51 -20.79 0.63
C SER A 67 26.01 -20.75 0.34
N TYR A 68 25.65 -20.21 -0.83
CA TYR A 68 24.27 -20.13 -1.32
C TYR A 68 24.00 -21.25 -2.32
N THR A 69 22.77 -21.75 -2.32
CA THR A 69 22.25 -22.50 -3.47
C THR A 69 22.02 -21.57 -4.66
N ALA A 70 22.00 -22.11 -5.87
CA ALA A 70 21.75 -21.31 -7.08
C ALA A 70 20.38 -20.61 -7.05
N GLU A 71 19.39 -21.24 -6.43
CA GLU A 71 18.04 -20.70 -6.27
C GLU A 71 18.01 -19.52 -5.30
N GLU A 72 18.68 -19.62 -4.13
CA GLU A 72 18.77 -18.54 -3.15
C GLU A 72 19.51 -17.32 -3.71
N ALA A 73 20.60 -17.55 -4.44
CA ALA A 73 21.36 -16.48 -5.09
C ALA A 73 20.51 -15.76 -6.16
N ALA A 74 19.76 -16.51 -6.97
CA ALA A 74 18.87 -15.94 -7.97
C ALA A 74 17.75 -15.11 -7.32
N LEU A 75 17.13 -15.63 -6.26
CA LEU A 75 16.08 -14.94 -5.51
C LEU A 75 16.57 -13.63 -4.92
N LEU A 76 17.72 -13.62 -4.24
CA LEU A 76 18.28 -12.41 -3.62
C LEU A 76 18.73 -11.39 -4.67
N SER A 77 19.27 -11.85 -5.81
CA SER A 77 19.56 -10.96 -6.94
C SER A 77 18.30 -10.37 -7.58
N SER A 78 17.15 -11.05 -7.50
CA SER A 78 15.89 -10.54 -8.02
C SER A 78 15.32 -9.40 -7.17
N LEU A 79 15.70 -9.29 -5.90
CA LEU A 79 15.25 -8.19 -5.04
C LEU A 79 15.80 -6.84 -5.48
N SER A 80 17.04 -6.79 -5.97
CA SER A 80 17.64 -5.54 -6.45
C SER A 80 17.02 -5.03 -7.77
N SER A 81 16.26 -5.89 -8.45
CA SER A 81 15.49 -5.52 -9.64
C SER A 81 14.14 -4.86 -9.31
N LEU A 82 13.72 -4.87 -8.05
CA LEU A 82 12.50 -4.20 -7.61
C LEU A 82 12.73 -2.68 -7.55
N ALA A 83 12.12 -1.97 -8.49
CA ALA A 83 12.17 -0.51 -8.56
C ALA A 83 10.90 0.10 -7.93
N PHE A 84 11.06 0.81 -6.82
CA PHE A 84 9.96 1.47 -6.10
C PHE A 84 9.75 2.94 -6.50
N ASP A 85 10.43 3.42 -7.56
CA ASP A 85 10.38 4.83 -8.03
C ASP A 85 8.96 5.29 -8.42
N LYS A 86 8.13 4.37 -8.92
CA LYS A 86 6.72 4.62 -9.27
C LYS A 86 5.86 3.49 -8.71
N PRO A 87 5.44 3.59 -7.45
CA PRO A 87 4.70 2.52 -6.83
C PRO A 87 3.33 2.40 -7.46
N THR A 88 3.08 1.21 -7.98
CA THR A 88 1.78 0.81 -8.51
C THR A 88 1.23 -0.24 -7.56
N HIS A 89 -0.10 -0.27 -7.37
CA HIS A 89 -0.77 -1.26 -6.52
C HIS A 89 -0.33 -2.70 -6.82
N ASP A 90 -0.26 -3.08 -8.10
CA ASP A 90 0.17 -4.42 -8.51
C ASP A 90 1.62 -4.71 -8.11
N LEU A 91 2.49 -3.70 -8.16
CA LEU A 91 3.89 -3.81 -7.78
C LEU A 91 4.07 -4.05 -6.29
N VAL A 92 3.24 -3.40 -5.44
CA VAL A 92 3.22 -3.61 -3.97
C VAL A 92 2.76 -5.03 -3.62
N ILE A 93 1.79 -5.58 -4.36
CA ILE A 93 1.35 -6.97 -4.13
C ILE A 93 2.42 -7.96 -4.59
N GLU A 94 3.02 -7.75 -5.76
CA GLU A 94 4.01 -8.66 -6.34
C GLU A 94 5.34 -8.65 -5.58
N SER A 95 5.81 -7.46 -5.18
CA SER A 95 7.05 -7.28 -4.40
C SER A 95 6.98 -8.04 -3.08
N GLN A 96 5.82 -8.05 -2.43
CA GLN A 96 5.70 -8.58 -1.08
C GLN A 96 5.91 -10.09 -1.00
N GLU A 97 5.45 -10.84 -2.00
CA GLU A 97 5.69 -12.28 -2.06
C GLU A 97 7.19 -12.58 -2.23
N ARG A 98 7.89 -11.80 -3.06
CA ARG A 98 9.35 -11.95 -3.27
C ARG A 98 10.13 -11.58 -2.01
N ILE A 99 9.76 -10.49 -1.34
CA ILE A 99 10.36 -10.06 -0.05
C ILE A 99 10.20 -11.16 1.00
N LYS A 100 9.00 -11.74 1.11
CA LYS A 100 8.71 -12.84 2.04
C LYS A 100 9.54 -14.09 1.75
N GLN A 101 9.66 -14.48 0.48
CA GLN A 101 10.50 -15.62 0.08
C GLN A 101 11.96 -15.38 0.42
N ALA A 102 12.50 -14.19 0.13
CA ALA A 102 13.88 -13.84 0.42
C ALA A 102 14.18 -13.80 1.94
N LYS A 103 13.26 -13.24 2.73
CA LYS A 103 13.33 -13.31 4.20
C LYS A 103 13.38 -14.75 4.69
N SER A 104 12.53 -15.62 4.15
CA SER A 104 12.49 -17.04 4.53
C SER A 104 13.80 -17.75 4.20
N ALA A 105 14.37 -17.50 3.01
CA ALA A 105 15.66 -18.05 2.61
C ALA A 105 16.79 -17.61 3.56
N LEU A 106 16.90 -16.31 3.84
CA LEU A 106 17.91 -15.78 4.78
C LEU A 106 17.70 -16.28 6.21
N SER A 107 16.45 -16.48 6.64
CA SER A 107 16.13 -17.07 7.94
C SER A 107 16.58 -18.54 8.01
N TYR A 108 16.41 -19.30 6.93
CA TYR A 108 16.89 -20.68 6.86
C TYR A 108 18.42 -20.76 6.89
N LEU A 109 19.10 -19.85 6.18
CA LEU A 109 20.55 -19.71 6.24
C LEU A 109 21.03 -19.32 7.65
N ALA A 110 20.28 -18.51 8.39
CA ALA A 110 20.60 -18.20 9.78
C ALA A 110 20.48 -19.43 10.68
N LEU A 111 19.45 -20.26 10.50
CA LEU A 111 19.25 -21.49 11.27
C LEU A 111 20.36 -22.52 11.04
N SER A 112 20.92 -22.58 9.83
CA SER A 112 22.04 -23.48 9.52
C SER A 112 23.39 -22.96 10.04
N ASN A 113 23.50 -21.67 10.38
CA ASN A 113 24.73 -21.01 10.77
C ASN A 113 24.68 -20.43 12.19
N LYS A 114 25.26 -21.16 13.16
CA LYS A 114 25.26 -20.79 14.59
C LYS A 114 25.89 -19.43 14.92
N TRP A 115 26.67 -18.83 14.01
CA TRP A 115 27.23 -17.49 14.22
C TRP A 115 26.14 -16.41 14.18
N ALA A 116 25.10 -16.60 13.37
CA ALA A 116 24.03 -15.61 13.19
C ALA A 116 23.30 -15.33 14.51
N GLU A 117 23.04 -16.36 15.31
CA GLU A 117 22.41 -16.21 16.63
C GLU A 117 23.23 -15.37 17.62
N LYS A 118 24.54 -15.27 17.44
CA LYS A 118 25.44 -14.55 18.35
C LYS A 118 25.89 -13.19 17.81
N ALA A 119 25.68 -12.94 16.52
CA ALA A 119 26.07 -11.71 15.88
C ALA A 119 25.07 -10.61 16.19
N GLU A 120 25.46 -9.66 17.05
CA GLU A 120 24.64 -8.49 17.42
C GLU A 120 24.16 -7.72 16.18
N ARG A 121 25.01 -7.59 15.16
CA ARG A 121 24.66 -6.93 13.89
C ARG A 121 23.54 -7.66 13.14
N TYR A 122 23.54 -9.00 13.15
CA TYR A 122 22.47 -9.78 12.54
C TYR A 122 21.16 -9.59 13.31
N GLN A 123 21.20 -9.69 14.63
CA GLN A 123 20.01 -9.51 15.48
C GLN A 123 19.40 -8.12 15.28
N GLY A 124 20.22 -7.07 15.25
CA GLY A 124 19.75 -5.71 14.99
C GLY A 124 19.04 -5.55 13.64
N LEU A 125 19.55 -6.17 12.57
CA LEU A 125 18.90 -6.14 11.26
C LEU A 125 17.59 -6.93 11.24
N VAL A 126 17.51 -8.04 11.96
CA VAL A 126 16.27 -8.83 12.11
C VAL A 126 15.21 -8.05 12.87
N ASP A 127 15.59 -7.33 13.93
CA ASP A 127 14.68 -6.49 14.70
C ASP A 127 14.14 -5.33 13.86
N VAL A 128 15.01 -4.64 13.12
CA VAL A 128 14.61 -3.59 12.15
C VAL A 128 13.62 -4.15 11.13
N TYR A 129 13.91 -5.32 10.55
CA TYR A 129 12.99 -5.96 9.61
C TYR A 129 11.64 -6.29 10.26
N ALA A 130 11.64 -6.79 11.50
CA ALA A 130 10.42 -7.13 12.23
C ALA A 130 9.55 -5.89 12.49
N ASP A 131 10.16 -4.75 12.79
CA ASP A 131 9.47 -3.47 12.94
C ASP A 131 8.90 -2.96 11.60
N LEU A 132 9.67 -3.05 10.51
CA LEU A 132 9.17 -2.74 9.17
C LEU A 132 7.97 -3.62 8.79
N GLU A 133 7.99 -4.90 9.14
CA GLU A 133 6.87 -5.82 8.91
C GLU A 133 5.63 -5.44 9.73
N ARG A 134 5.81 -4.96 10.97
CA ARG A 134 4.71 -4.41 11.78
C ARG A 134 4.13 -3.15 11.14
N PHE A 135 4.98 -2.22 10.71
CA PHE A 135 4.55 -1.00 10.03
C PHE A 135 3.85 -1.29 8.71
N TYR A 136 4.34 -2.26 7.94
CA TYR A 136 3.70 -2.71 6.70
C TYR A 136 2.26 -3.17 6.99
N ARG A 137 2.07 -4.11 7.92
CA ARG A 137 0.73 -4.62 8.29
C ARG A 137 -0.23 -3.53 8.74
N GLN A 138 0.26 -2.58 9.55
CA GLN A 138 -0.55 -1.44 9.99
C GLN A 138 -0.97 -0.55 8.81
N ASN A 139 -0.05 -0.27 7.88
CA ASN A 139 -0.37 0.55 6.71
C ASN A 139 -1.29 -0.17 5.72
N VAL A 140 -1.19 -1.49 5.57
CA VAL A 140 -2.15 -2.29 4.79
C VAL A 140 -3.55 -2.21 5.39
N ALA A 141 -3.68 -2.36 6.70
CA ALA A 141 -4.98 -2.24 7.37
C ALA A 141 -5.62 -0.85 7.16
N LEU A 142 -4.82 0.22 7.26
CA LEU A 142 -5.27 1.58 6.98
C LEU A 142 -5.63 1.77 5.50
N TYR A 143 -4.82 1.25 4.57
CA TYR A 143 -5.11 1.29 3.14
C TYR A 143 -6.44 0.60 2.82
N ASN A 144 -6.65 -0.60 3.35
CA ASN A 144 -7.88 -1.36 3.13
C ASN A 144 -9.12 -0.64 3.70
N SER A 145 -8.98 0.00 4.86
CA SER A 145 -10.04 0.83 5.43
C SER A 145 -10.34 2.07 4.56
N ASP A 146 -9.31 2.74 4.04
CA ASP A 146 -9.45 3.87 3.13
C ASP A 146 -10.10 3.44 1.78
N VAL A 147 -9.80 2.22 1.30
CA VAL A 147 -10.40 1.64 0.08
C VAL A 147 -11.90 1.40 0.30
N GLU A 148 -12.28 0.83 1.44
CA GLU A 148 -13.68 0.59 1.79
C GLU A 148 -14.46 1.92 1.84
N ALA A 149 -13.91 2.91 2.54
CA ALA A 149 -14.52 4.24 2.64
C ALA A 149 -14.63 4.91 1.26
N TYR A 150 -13.57 4.87 0.45
CA TYR A 150 -13.58 5.40 -0.92
C TYR A 150 -14.67 4.73 -1.78
N ASN A 151 -14.74 3.41 -1.74
CA ASN A 151 -15.72 2.64 -2.50
C ASN A 151 -17.16 2.93 -2.02
N TYR A 152 -17.36 3.12 -0.71
CA TYR A 152 -18.64 3.52 -0.12
C TYR A 152 -19.11 4.87 -0.69
N TRP A 153 -18.32 5.94 -0.55
CA TRP A 153 -18.69 7.29 -0.99
C TRP A 153 -18.93 7.36 -2.50
N ARG A 154 -18.16 6.62 -3.29
CA ARG A 154 -18.32 6.51 -4.75
C ARG A 154 -19.63 5.80 -5.14
N SER A 155 -20.10 4.87 -4.31
CA SER A 155 -21.25 4.01 -4.60
C SER A 155 -22.60 4.61 -4.23
N ILE A 156 -22.62 5.83 -3.66
CA ILE A 156 -23.85 6.50 -3.23
C ILE A 156 -24.83 6.62 -4.42
N PRO A 157 -26.08 6.13 -4.27
CA PRO A 157 -27.09 6.18 -5.32
C PRO A 157 -27.38 7.63 -5.72
N GLY A 158 -27.54 7.88 -7.03
CA GLY A 158 -27.73 9.22 -7.60
C GLY A 158 -26.45 9.92 -8.06
N TYR A 159 -25.29 9.58 -7.48
CA TYR A 159 -24.00 10.18 -7.86
C TYR A 159 -23.06 9.21 -8.59
N ARG A 160 -23.31 7.90 -8.48
CA ARG A 160 -22.56 6.84 -9.16
C ARG A 160 -22.28 7.09 -10.66
N PRO A 161 -23.25 7.48 -11.52
CA PRO A 161 -22.97 7.74 -12.93
C PRO A 161 -22.05 8.96 -13.13
N ILE A 162 -22.20 10.00 -12.31
CA ILE A 162 -21.36 11.20 -12.35
C ILE A 162 -19.91 10.82 -12.02
N PHE A 163 -19.69 10.05 -10.95
CA PHE A 163 -18.36 9.58 -10.59
C PHE A 163 -17.73 8.68 -11.66
N HIS A 164 -18.54 7.87 -12.37
CA HIS A 164 -18.06 7.06 -13.48
C HIS A 164 -17.57 7.91 -14.66
N ILE A 165 -18.32 8.95 -15.04
CA ILE A 165 -17.95 9.89 -16.11
C ILE A 165 -16.69 10.68 -15.74
N LEU A 166 -16.55 11.06 -14.46
CA LEU A 166 -15.38 11.77 -13.95
C LEU A 166 -14.13 10.87 -13.74
N GLY A 167 -14.21 9.58 -14.09
CA GLY A 167 -13.07 8.66 -14.05
C GLY A 167 -12.75 8.08 -12.67
N PHE A 168 -13.65 8.18 -11.69
CA PHE A 168 -13.49 7.54 -10.39
C PHE A 168 -13.88 6.06 -10.49
N LYS A 169 -12.87 5.20 -10.65
CA LYS A 169 -13.00 3.74 -10.65
C LYS A 169 -12.91 3.19 -9.23
N SER A 170 -13.47 2.00 -9.00
CA SER A 170 -13.29 1.27 -7.74
C SER A 170 -11.82 0.88 -7.55
N ARG A 171 -11.37 0.87 -6.30
CA ARG A 171 -10.03 0.41 -5.94
C ARG A 171 -10.13 -0.96 -5.25
N PRO A 172 -9.27 -1.93 -5.60
CA PRO A 172 -9.10 -3.15 -4.82
C PRO A 172 -8.27 -2.90 -3.55
N GLY A 173 -8.48 -3.75 -2.54
CA GLY A 173 -7.64 -3.82 -1.34
C GLY A 173 -6.33 -4.59 -1.60
N ILE A 174 -5.41 -4.52 -0.65
CA ILE A 174 -4.15 -5.28 -0.59
C ILE A 174 -4.33 -6.48 0.33
#